data_AF-A0A5B6TAZ0-F1
#
_entry.id   AF-A0A5B6TAZ0-F1
#
_cell.length_a   1.000
_cell.length_b   1.000
_cell.length_c   1.000
_cell.angle_alpha   90.00
_cell.angle_beta   90.00
_cell.angle_gamma   90.00
#
_symmetry.space_group_name_H-M   'P 1'
#
loop_
_entity.id
_entity.type
_entity.pdbx_description
1 polymer ?
#
loop_
_entity_poly.entity_id
_entity_poly.type
_entity_poly.pdbx_seq_one_letter_code
_entity_poly.pdbx_strand_id
1 'polypeptide(L)'
;MAAPALSPKEKTKIYLTSFLLVLVIYMVIDLYVPIKKMIAGHDFAFSELIAHLQLPKKAPFIVLITWLMSMSRIEKKTKALAAH
;
A
#
# COMPACT_ATOMS: atom_id res chain seq x y z
N MET A 1 24.34 26.05 2.95
CA MET A 1 24.48 24.62 2.59
C MET A 1 23.11 24.15 2.13
N ALA A 2 22.97 23.74 0.87
CA ALA A 2 21.68 23.25 0.35
C ALA A 2 21.31 21.98 1.12
N ALA A 3 20.18 22.01 1.82
CA ALA A 3 19.72 20.85 2.57
C ALA A 3 19.64 19.64 1.62
N PRO A 4 20.21 18.47 2.00
CA PRO A 4 20.11 17.27 1.20
C PRO A 4 18.62 16.95 1.05
N ALA A 5 18.08 17.22 -0.12
CA ALA A 5 16.66 17.12 -0.40
C ALA A 5 16.47 16.10 -1.51
N LEU A 6 15.66 15.07 -1.24
CA LEU A 6 15.25 14.11 -2.25
C LEU A 6 14.57 14.82 -3.43
N SER A 7 14.93 14.42 -4.64
CA SER A 7 14.33 14.97 -5.84
C SER A 7 12.82 14.69 -5.86
N PRO A 8 12.01 15.55 -6.51
CA PRO A 8 10.57 15.32 -6.65
C PRO A 8 10.26 13.96 -7.31
N LYS A 9 11.12 13.53 -8.25
CA LYS A 9 11.00 12.23 -8.94
C LYS A 9 11.12 11.05 -7.98
N GLU A 10 12.08 11.10 -7.05
CA GLU A 10 12.27 10.04 -6.06
C GLU A 10 11.14 10.01 -5.03
N LYS A 11 10.63 11.18 -4.62
CA LYS A 11 9.45 11.28 -3.75
C LYS A 11 8.24 10.61 -4.40
N THR A 12 7.95 10.91 -5.67
CA THR A 12 6.85 10.26 -6.40
C THR A 12 7.04 8.74 -6.51
N LYS A 13 8.27 8.29 -6.77
CA LYS A 13 8.59 6.85 -6.80
C LYS A 13 8.35 6.18 -5.44
N ILE A 14 8.68 6.85 -4.34
CA ILE A 14 8.41 6.36 -2.99
C ILE A 14 6.90 6.25 -2.75
N TYR A 15 6.14 7.31 -3.04
CA TYR A 15 4.68 7.29 -2.91
C TYR A 15 4.03 6.16 -3.71
N LEU A 16 4.42 6.01 -4.99
CA LEU A 16 3.87 4.98 -5.85
C LEU A 16 4.22 3.57 -5.34
N THR A 17 5.46 3.36 -4.90
CA THR A 17 5.90 2.07 -4.36
C THR A 17 5.19 1.72 -3.06
N SER A 18 5.06 2.70 -2.15
CA SER A 18 4.34 2.54 -0.89
C SER A 18 2.85 2.27 -1.11
N PHE A 19 2.23 2.97 -2.05
CA PHE A 19 0.83 2.74 -2.43
C PHE A 19 0.61 1.33 -2.97
N LEU A 20 1.49 0.88 -3.88
CA LEU A 20 1.40 -0.45 -4.49
C LEU A 20 1.59 -1.55 -3.45
N LEU A 21 2.50 -1.35 -2.49
CA LEU A 21 2.72 -2.27 -1.38
C LEU A 21 1.47 -2.37 -0.48
N VAL A 22 0.85 -1.24 -0.13
CA VAL A 22 -0.38 -1.22 0.68
C VAL A 22 -1.54 -1.90 -0.08
N LEU A 23 -1.67 -1.64 -1.38
CA LEU A 23 -2.67 -2.31 -2.24
C LEU A 23 -2.50 -3.83 -2.22
N VAL A 24 -1.27 -4.32 -2.39
CA VAL A 24 -0.98 -5.76 -2.37
C VAL A 24 -1.32 -6.36 -1.00
N ILE A 25 -0.98 -5.70 0.11
CA ILE A 25 -1.35 -6.16 1.46
C ILE A 25 -2.86 -6.31 1.59
N TYR A 26 -3.63 -5.29 1.20
CA TYR A 26 -5.08 -5.34 1.28
C TYR A 26 -5.68 -6.38 0.34
N MET A 27 -5.11 -6.56 -0.85
CA MET A 27 -5.52 -7.60 -1.78
C MET A 27 -5.32 -8.99 -1.16
N VAL A 28 -4.18 -9.26 -0.51
CA VAL A 28 -3.92 -10.54 0.17
C VAL A 28 -4.88 -10.76 1.33
N ILE A 29 -5.16 -9.72 2.14
CA ILE A 29 -6.12 -9.80 3.24
C ILE A 29 -7.53 -10.10 2.71
N ASP A 30 -7.96 -9.42 1.65
CA ASP A 30 -9.28 -9.59 1.06
C ASP A 30 -9.41 -10.94 0.34
N LEU A 31 -8.32 -11.49 -0.20
CA LEU A 31 -8.29 -12.80 -0.84
C LEU A 31 -8.23 -13.96 0.16
N TYR A 32 -7.74 -13.73 1.38
CA TYR A 32 -7.68 -14.75 2.43
C TYR A 32 -9.07 -15.31 2.78
N VAL A 33 -10.08 -14.45 2.89
CA VAL A 33 -11.46 -14.85 3.21
C VAL A 33 -12.09 -15.74 2.14
N PRO A 34 -12.14 -15.37 0.85
CA PRO A 34 -12.68 -16.22 -0.21
C PRO A 34 -11.86 -17.49 -0.40
N ILE A 35 -10.53 -17.45 -0.29
CA ILE A 35 -9.70 -18.67 -0.34
C ILE A 35 -10.11 -19.64 0.77
N LYS A 36 -10.28 -19.15 2.00
CA LYS A 36 -10.71 -19.99 3.13
C LYS A 36 -12.10 -20.60 2.90
N LYS A 37 -13.03 -19.83 2.34
CA LYS A 37 -14.39 -20.33 2.05
C LYS A 37 -14.43 -21.29 0.85
N MET A 38 -13.58 -21.07 -0.15
CA MET A 38 -13.41 -21.97 -1.29
C MET A 38 -12.84 -23.33 -0.86
N ILE A 39 -11.85 -23.33 0.05
CA ILE A 39 -11.34 -24.56 0.69
C ILE A 39 -12.43 -25.26 1.53
N ALA A 40 -13.38 -24.51 2.10
CA ALA A 40 -14.51 -25.05 2.83
C ALA A 40 -15.62 -25.64 1.94
N GLY A 41 -15.43 -25.69 0.61
CA GLY A 41 -16.38 -26.30 -0.33
C GLY A 41 -17.48 -25.36 -0.82
N HIS A 42 -17.38 -24.05 -0.59
CA HIS A 42 -18.29 -23.07 -1.20
C HIS A 42 -17.76 -22.61 -2.56
N ASP A 43 -18.55 -22.81 -3.62
CA ASP A 43 -18.27 -22.23 -4.93
C ASP A 43 -18.45 -20.71 -4.89
N PHE A 44 -17.37 -19.98 -5.16
CA PHE A 44 -17.37 -18.52 -5.24
C PHE A 44 -17.46 -18.07 -6.70
N ALA A 45 -18.49 -17.29 -7.03
CA ALA A 45 -18.53 -16.56 -8.29
C ALA A 45 -17.54 -15.38 -8.25
N PHE A 46 -16.94 -15.05 -9.39
CA PHE A 46 -16.00 -13.92 -9.51
C PHE A 46 -16.63 -12.57 -9.07
N SER A 47 -17.95 -12.44 -9.18
CA SER A 47 -18.71 -11.29 -8.69
C SER A 47 -18.69 -11.14 -7.16
N GLU A 48 -18.70 -12.25 -6.41
CA GLU A 48 -18.63 -12.23 -4.94
C GLU A 48 -17.23 -11.92 -4.42
N LEU A 49 -16.20 -12.28 -5.19
CA LEU A 49 -14.80 -11.90 -4.95
C LEU A 49 -14.63 -10.38 -5.04
N ILE A 50 -15.18 -9.75 -6.09
CA ILE A 50 -15.13 -8.29 -6.25
C ILE A 50 -15.97 -7.59 -5.18
N ALA A 51 -17.11 -8.17 -4.78
CA ALA A 51 -17.94 -7.63 -3.69
C ALA A 51 -17.24 -7.69 -2.32
N HIS A 52 -16.34 -8.67 -2.10
CA HIS A 52 -15.51 -8.74 -0.89
C HIS A 52 -14.37 -7.71 -0.89
N LEU A 53 -13.89 -7.28 -2.06
CA LEU A 53 -13.01 -6.12 -2.19
C LEU A 53 -13.80 -4.84 -1.89
N GLN A 54 -14.02 -4.56 -0.61
CA GLN A 54 -14.60 -3.31 -0.11
C GLN A 54 -13.58 -2.15 -0.20
N LEU A 55 -12.95 -2.00 -1.37
CA LEU A 55 -11.95 -0.96 -1.67
C LEU A 55 -12.42 0.45 -1.30
N PRO A 56 -13.68 0.89 -1.53
CA PRO A 56 -14.10 2.25 -1.18
C PRO A 56 -14.08 2.51 0.34
N LYS A 57 -14.44 1.50 1.14
CA LYS A 57 -14.43 1.62 2.62
C LYS A 57 -13.01 1.64 3.17
N LYS A 58 -12.08 0.97 2.48
CA LYS A 58 -10.67 0.85 2.87
C LYS A 58 -9.80 1.95 2.28
N ALA A 59 -10.25 2.64 1.24
CA ALA A 59 -9.57 3.75 0.58
C ALA A 59 -9.00 4.81 1.54
N PRO A 60 -9.75 5.36 2.53
CA PRO A 60 -9.18 6.35 3.45
C PRO A 60 -8.01 5.79 4.28
N PHE A 61 -8.08 4.53 4.68
CA PHE A 61 -7.00 3.85 5.41
C PHE A 61 -5.80 3.58 4.50
N ILE A 62 -6.03 3.16 3.27
CA ILE A 62 -4.97 2.95 2.26
C ILE A 62 -4.20 4.24 2.04
N VAL A 63 -4.91 5.37 1.87
CA VAL A 63 -4.30 6.69 1.70
C VAL A 63 -3.51 7.09 2.94
N LEU A 64 -4.08 6.93 4.13
CA LEU A 64 -3.42 7.28 5.40
C LEU A 64 -2.14 6.47 5.63
N ILE A 65 -2.20 5.15 5.45
CA ILE A 65 -1.05 4.27 5.64
C ILE A 65 0.03 4.57 4.60
N THR A 66 -0.37 4.76 3.33
CA THR A 66 0.55 5.13 2.26
C THR A 66 1.26 6.45 2.58
N TRP A 67 0.52 7.44 3.09
CA TRP A 67 1.08 8.72 3.49
C TRP A 67 2.12 8.57 4.62
N LEU A 68 1.75 7.90 5.72
CA LEU A 68 2.64 7.67 6.86
C LEU A 68 3.91 6.90 6.48
N MET A 69 3.76 5.83 5.68
CA MET A 69 4.90 5.06 5.17
C MET A 69 5.82 5.90 4.27
N SER A 70 5.23 6.68 3.37
CA SER A 70 5.99 7.50 2.43
C SER A 70 6.76 8.59 3.16
N MET A 71 6.12 9.24 4.13
CA MET A 71 6.74 10.26 4.98
C MET A 71 7.92 9.69 5.76
N SER A 72 7.73 8.54 6.41
CA SER A 72 8.81 7.82 7.13
C SER A 72 9.96 7.41 6.21
N ARG A 73 9.68 6.94 4.98
CA ARG A 73 10.71 6.59 4.00
C ARG A 73 11.47 7.80 3.49
N ILE A 74 10.79 8.91 3.22
CA ILE A 74 11.39 10.17 2.77
C ILE A 74 12.33 10.68 3.86
N GLU A 75 11.92 10.72 5.12
CA GLU A 75 12.78 11.14 6.22
C GLU A 75 14.03 10.25 6.37
N LYS A 76 13.86 8.92 6.33
CA LYS A 76 14.99 7.98 6.41
C LYS A 76 15.98 8.16 5.27
N LYS A 77 15.50 8.31 4.03
CA LYS A 77 16.36 8.54 2.87
C LYS A 77 17.03 9.91 2.90
N THR A 78 16.33 10.95 3.36
CA THR A 78 16.88 12.30 3.51
C THR A 78 17.99 12.32 4.56
N LYS A 79 17.81 11.64 5.70
CA LYS A 79 18.86 11.48 6.73
C LYS A 79 20.05 10.68 6.21
N ALA A 80 19.83 9.62 5.43
CA ALA A 80 20.91 8.85 4.82
C ALA A 80 21.72 9.67 3.80
N LEU A 81 21.06 10.54 3.03
CA LEU A 81 21.69 11.50 2.12
C LEU A 81 22.40 12.66 2.83
N ALA A 82 22.04 12.94 4.10
CA ALA A 82 22.68 13.96 4.92
C ALA A 82 23.89 13.45 5.72
N ALA A 83 23.99 12.13 5.89
CA ALA A 83 25.06 11.46 6.62
C ALA A 83 26.26 11.07 5.72
N HIS A 84 26.13 11.32 4.41
CA HIS A 84 27.18 11.19 3.39
C HIS A 84 27.52 12.57 2.82
#